data_AF-A0A7C3DMG1-F1
#
_entry.id   AF-A0A7C3DMG1-F1
#
_cell.length_a   1.000
_cell.length_b   1.000
_cell.length_c   1.000
_cell.angle_alpha   90.00
_cell.angle_beta   90.00
_cell.angle_gamma   90.00
#
_symmetry.space_group_name_H-M   'P 1'
#
loop_
_entity.id
_entity.type
_entity.pdbx_description
1 polymer ?
#
loop_
_entity_poly.entity_id
_entity_poly.type
_entity_poly.pdbx_seq_one_letter_code
_entity_poly.pdbx_strand_id
1 'polypeptide(L)'
;MNCDELLAALNEFVDGTLEPGVCVELERHLQGCNPCQVVVDNIRQTITLYKQGQAIEIPAACRERLHAALRARWQQTHPASPA
;
A
#
# COMPACT_ATOMS: atom_id res chain seq x y z
N MET A 1 -8.61 -8.52 22.13
CA MET A 1 -7.65 -8.94 21.10
C MET A 1 -6.19 -8.76 21.54
N ASN A 2 -5.28 -9.57 21.02
CA ASN A 2 -3.81 -9.43 21.13
C ASN A 2 -3.21 -8.60 19.96
N CYS A 3 -1.89 -8.38 19.95
CA CYS A 3 -1.22 -7.58 18.92
C CYS A 3 -1.34 -8.18 17.50
N ASP A 4 -1.26 -9.51 17.38
CA ASP A 4 -1.33 -10.20 16.08
C ASP A 4 -2.75 -10.13 15.50
N GLU A 5 -3.76 -10.30 16.35
CA GLU A 5 -5.16 -10.11 15.99
C GLU A 5 -5.44 -8.67 15.57
N LEU A 6 -4.85 -7.68 16.25
CA LEU A 6 -4.96 -6.27 15.86
C LEU A 6 -4.32 -6.04 14.50
N LEU A 7 -3.11 -6.55 14.28
CA LEU A 7 -2.41 -6.44 12.99
C LEU A 7 -3.21 -7.05 11.85
N ALA A 8 -3.84 -8.21 12.07
CA ALA A 8 -4.70 -8.84 11.06
C ALA A 8 -5.93 -7.97 10.73
N ALA A 9 -6.56 -7.37 11.74
CA ALA A 9 -7.76 -6.54 11.58
C ALA A 9 -7.48 -5.15 10.94
N LEU A 10 -6.23 -4.69 10.92
CA LEU A 10 -5.89 -3.36 10.42
C LEU A 10 -6.16 -3.16 8.93
N ASN A 11 -6.03 -4.21 8.10
CA ASN A 11 -6.34 -4.09 6.68
C ASN A 11 -7.83 -3.82 6.45
N GLU A 12 -8.70 -4.61 7.09
CA GLU A 12 -10.16 -4.43 7.04
C GLU A 12 -10.58 -3.08 7.61
N PHE A 13 -9.89 -2.60 8.65
CA PHE A 13 -10.11 -1.27 9.20
C PHE A 13 -9.78 -0.15 8.19
N VAL A 14 -8.63 -0.26 7.50
CA VAL A 14 -8.20 0.73 6.49
C VAL A 14 -9.12 0.72 5.28
N ASP A 15 -9.59 -0.45 4.86
CA ASP A 15 -10.51 -0.62 3.73
C ASP A 15 -11.96 -0.24 4.08
N GLY A 16 -12.25 0.01 5.37
CA GLY A 16 -13.58 0.38 5.85
C GLY A 16 -14.58 -0.77 5.86
N THR A 17 -14.09 -2.02 5.80
CA THR A 17 -14.90 -3.24 5.80
C THR A 17 -14.93 -3.93 7.16
N LEU A 18 -14.33 -3.32 8.19
CA LEU A 18 -14.29 -3.88 9.53
C LEU A 18 -15.67 -3.89 10.19
N GLU A 19 -16.06 -5.05 10.72
CA GLU A 19 -17.30 -5.20 11.48
C GLU A 19 -17.30 -4.29 12.73
N PRO A 20 -18.40 -3.57 13.02
CA PRO A 20 -18.45 -2.57 14.10
C PRO A 20 -18.06 -3.09 15.49
N GLY A 21 -18.33 -4.37 15.77
CA GLY A 21 -17.96 -5.00 17.04
C GLY A 21 -16.44 -5.12 17.27
N VAL A 22 -15.65 -5.16 16.19
CA VAL A 22 -14.19 -5.27 16.25
C VAL A 22 -13.53 -3.92 16.55
N CYS A 23 -14.18 -2.80 16.19
CA CYS A 23 -13.68 -1.46 16.53
C CYS A 23 -13.52 -1.25 18.04
N VAL A 24 -14.48 -1.72 18.85
CA VAL A 24 -14.43 -1.56 20.32
C VAL A 24 -13.27 -2.35 20.94
N GLU A 25 -13.05 -3.57 20.46
CA GLU A 25 -11.93 -4.43 20.88
C GLU A 25 -10.58 -3.77 20.54
N LEU A 26 -10.50 -3.17 19.36
CA LEU A 26 -9.31 -2.52 18.82
C LEU A 26 -8.97 -1.23 19.58
N GLU A 27 -9.96 -0.37 19.82
CA GLU A 27 -9.81 0.84 20.65
C GLU A 27 -9.31 0.50 22.06
N ARG A 28 -9.90 -0.51 22.69
CA ARG A 28 -9.48 -0.97 24.03
C ARG A 28 -8.03 -1.45 24.04
N HIS A 29 -7.61 -2.20 23.02
CA HIS A 29 -6.22 -2.65 22.92
C HIS A 29 -5.26 -1.46 22.73
N LEU A 30 -5.62 -0.52 21.87
CA LEU A 30 -4.81 0.67 21.59
C LEU A 30 -4.63 1.54 22.84
N GLN A 31 -5.57 1.60 23.78
CA GLN A 31 -5.38 2.36 25.02
C GLN A 31 -4.23 1.85 25.90
N GLY A 32 -3.91 0.55 25.83
CA GLY A 32 -2.90 -0.09 26.68
C GLY A 32 -1.61 -0.52 25.98
N CYS A 33 -1.53 -0.45 24.65
CA CYS A 33 -0.44 -1.05 23.89
C CYS A 33 0.32 -0.03 23.03
N ASN A 34 1.43 0.49 23.57
CA ASN A 34 2.31 1.42 22.86
C ASN A 34 2.82 0.89 21.49
N PRO A 35 3.25 -0.38 21.35
CA PRO A 35 3.65 -0.93 20.05
C PRO A 35 2.55 -0.80 18.98
N CYS A 36 1.30 -1.15 19.31
CA CYS A 36 0.20 -1.08 18.35
C CYS A 36 -0.21 0.37 18.04
N GLN A 37 -0.09 1.31 18.99
CA GLN A 37 -0.26 2.74 18.72
C GLN A 37 0.74 3.22 17.66
N VAL A 38 2.03 2.86 17.80
CA VAL A 38 3.08 3.22 16.83
C VAL A 38 2.79 2.65 15.43
N VAL A 39 2.27 1.42 15.34
CA VAL A 39 1.87 0.81 14.06
C VAL A 39 0.74 1.61 13.41
N VAL A 40 -0.33 1.90 14.16
CA VAL A 40 -1.49 2.66 13.65
C VAL A 40 -1.07 4.06 13.19
N ASP A 41 -0.20 4.73 13.94
CA ASP A 41 0.30 6.05 13.58
C ASP A 41 1.15 6.01 12.30
N ASN A 42 1.99 4.98 12.12
CA ASN A 42 2.74 4.78 10.87
C ASN A 42 1.82 4.55 9.67
N ILE A 43 0.77 3.75 9.83
CA ILE A 43 -0.22 3.51 8.77
C ILE A 43 -0.93 4.81 8.42
N ARG A 44 -1.36 5.59 9.42
CA ARG A 44 -1.98 6.91 9.20
C ARG A 44 -1.05 7.84 8.43
N GLN A 45 0.23 7.95 8.83
CA GLN A 45 1.22 8.76 8.14
C GLN A 45 1.45 8.29 6.70
N THR A 46 1.52 6.98 6.48
CA THR A 46 1.67 6.40 5.13
C THR A 46 0.48 6.79 4.26
N ILE A 47 -0.76 6.60 4.75
CA ILE A 47 -1.98 7.02 4.03
C ILE A 47 -1.96 8.53 3.76
N THR A 48 -1.57 9.35 4.73
CA THR A 48 -1.46 10.80 4.57
C THR A 48 -0.47 11.17 3.48
N LEU A 49 0.74 10.60 3.50
CA LEU A 49 1.76 10.85 2.49
C LEU A 49 1.31 10.41 1.08
N TYR A 50 0.67 9.25 0.96
CA TYR A 50 0.13 8.78 -0.32
C TYR A 50 -1.03 9.65 -0.82
N LYS A 51 -1.96 10.06 0.06
CA LYS A 51 -3.08 10.95 -0.30
C LYS A 51 -2.63 12.38 -0.62
N GLN A 52 -1.55 12.85 0.01
CA GLN A 52 -0.94 14.16 -0.25
C GLN A 52 0.02 14.14 -1.45
N GLY A 53 0.40 12.95 -1.93
CA GLY A 53 1.21 12.79 -3.13
C GLY A 53 0.50 13.39 -4.34
N GLN A 54 0.86 14.62 -4.69
CA GLN A 54 0.54 15.16 -6.01
C GLN A 54 1.08 14.22 -7.07
N ALA A 55 0.35 14.05 -8.17
CA ALA A 55 0.88 13.35 -9.33
C ALA A 55 2.19 14.01 -9.74
N ILE A 56 3.32 13.32 -9.51
CA ILE A 56 4.62 13.80 -9.93
C ILE A 56 4.73 13.47 -11.41
N GLU A 57 4.89 14.49 -12.25
CA GLU A 57 5.19 14.27 -13.65
C GLU A 57 6.54 13.56 -13.77
N ILE A 58 6.51 12.36 -14.35
CA ILE A 58 7.73 11.63 -14.67
C ILE A 58 8.46 12.43 -15.75
N PRO A 59 9.75 12.82 -15.54
CA PRO A 59 10.52 13.51 -16.55
C PRO A 59 10.48 12.75 -17.88
N ALA A 60 10.28 13.46 -18.99
CA ALA A 60 10.07 12.85 -20.31
C ALA A 60 11.17 11.83 -20.67
N ALA A 61 12.42 12.17 -20.39
CA ALA A 61 13.57 11.29 -20.61
C ALA A 61 13.48 9.96 -19.82
N CYS A 62 12.94 9.99 -18.60
CA CYS A 62 12.74 8.80 -17.79
C CYS A 62 11.62 7.92 -18.37
N ARG A 63 10.48 8.54 -18.74
CA ARG A 63 9.36 7.86 -19.39
C ARG A 63 9.78 7.19 -20.70
N GLU A 64 10.54 7.88 -21.53
CA GLU A 64 11.03 7.37 -22.81
C GLU A 64 11.96 6.17 -22.63
N ARG A 65 12.93 6.27 -21.71
CA ARG A 65 13.84 5.16 -21.38
C ARG A 65 13.08 3.94 -20.88
N LEU A 66 12.08 4.13 -20.00
CA LEU A 66 11.25 3.05 -19.49
C LEU A 66 10.48 2.37 -20.63
N HIS A 67 9.79 3.17 -21.46
CA HIS A 67 9.02 2.64 -22.59
C HIS A 67 9.91 1.90 -23.60
N ALA A 68 11.11 2.42 -23.89
CA ALA A 68 12.08 1.75 -24.76
C ALA A 68 12.54 0.42 -24.17
N ALA A 69 12.87 0.38 -22.87
CA ALA A 69 13.28 -0.85 -22.19
C ALA A 69 12.17 -1.90 -22.20
N LEU A 70 10.92 -1.51 -21.93
CA LEU A 70 9.76 -2.39 -21.97
C LEU A 70 9.53 -2.96 -23.38
N ARG A 71 9.57 -2.13 -24.42
CA ARG A 71 9.44 -2.60 -25.82
C ARG A 71 10.56 -3.56 -26.22
N ALA A 72 11.81 -3.25 -25.86
CA ALA A 72 12.95 -4.10 -26.16
C ALA A 72 12.80 -5.49 -25.49
N ARG A 73 12.38 -5.51 -24.22
CA ARG A 73 12.10 -6.77 -23.51
C ARG A 73 10.95 -7.54 -24.13
N TRP A 74 9.88 -6.86 -24.53
CA TRP A 74 8.75 -7.47 -25.21
C TRP A 74 9.17 -8.17 -26.51
N GLN A 75 9.99 -7.51 -27.33
CA GLN A 75 10.48 -8.09 -28.59
C GLN A 75 11.36 -9.33 -28.37
N GLN A 76 12.15 -9.34 -27.28
CA GLN A 76 12.98 -10.50 -26.92
C GLN A 76 12.14 -11.69 -26.47
N THR A 77 11.05 -11.44 -25.75
CA THR A 77 10.19 -12.50 -25.19
C THR A 77 9.07 -12.94 -26.14
N HIS A 78 8.73 -12.12 -27.13
CA HIS A 78 7.70 -12.38 -28.14
C HIS A 78 8.26 -12.11 -29.55
N PRO A 79 9.26 -12.87 -30.01
CA PRO A 79 9.75 -12.73 -31.37
C PRO A 79 8.62 -13.03 -32.36
N ALA A 80 8.46 -12.19 -33.38
CA ALA A 80 7.51 -12.43 -34.46
C ALA A 80 7.88 -13.74 -35.17
N SER A 81 6.89 -14.60 -35.40
CA SER A 81 7.06 -15.82 -36.19
C SER A 81 7.62 -15.44 -37.57
N PRO A 82 8.68 -16.09 -38.07
CA PRO A 82 9.15 -15.84 -39.42
C PRO A 82 8.07 -16.23 -40.41
N ALA A 83 7.88 -15.37 -41.43
CA ALA A 83 6.97 -15.56 -42.55
C ALA A 83 7.46 -16.66 -43.51
#